data_AF-A0AAE3P4A7-F1
#
_entry.id   AF-A0AAE3P4A7-F1
#
_cell.length_a   1.000
_cell.length_b   1.000
_cell.length_c   1.000
_cell.angle_alpha   90.00
_cell.angle_beta   90.00
_cell.angle_gamma   90.00
#
_symmetry.space_group_name_H-M   'P 1'
#
loop_
_entity.id
_entity.type
_entity.pdbx_description
1 polymer ?
#
loop_
_entity_poly.entity_id
_entity_poly.type
_entity_poly.pdbx_seq_one_letter_code
_entity_poly.pdbx_strand_id
1 'polypeptide(L)'
;MKDYTTIVKSLLKNEISNPQIFNDFKTQIIQLIKKVFRKVFGRDVEKSFKKYYGDDYLKDIFGEFLLRLTQKRDNILNLDFINEGYLFVIIQNIIYRHLSSNFKLIKKQKPIAEVFSKKKENSVNEVSAEIPSTYFVDCLKNLRYLELYEDFLKRLKEKDKEVLCYYLGKYFLNKELIIENLSQSALYKRWERLKKKLYDYYIPLADKDLFEDLKIIFEKFLSDYCLKRYSYK
;
A
#
# COMPACT_ATOMS: atom_id res chain seq x y z
N MET A 1 16.21 27.33 9.53
CA MET A 1 15.11 26.34 9.46
C MET A 1 15.52 25.31 8.44
N LYS A 2 15.40 24.00 8.71
CA LYS A 2 15.93 22.98 7.81
C LYS A 2 15.10 22.89 6.52
N ASP A 3 15.79 22.84 5.39
CA ASP A 3 15.20 22.70 4.06
C ASP A 3 15.15 21.21 3.67
N TYR A 4 13.97 20.78 3.24
CA TYR A 4 13.68 19.42 2.80
C TYR A 4 13.26 19.36 1.32
N THR A 5 13.31 20.48 0.60
CA THR A 5 12.81 20.61 -0.77
C THR A 5 13.43 19.57 -1.70
N THR A 6 14.76 19.52 -1.77
CA THR A 6 15.48 18.59 -2.65
C THR A 6 15.12 17.15 -2.33
N ILE A 7 15.22 16.74 -1.06
CA ILE A 7 14.99 15.35 -0.68
C ILE A 7 13.54 14.92 -0.88
N VAL A 8 12.56 15.77 -0.55
CA VAL A 8 11.13 15.44 -0.73
C VAL A 8 10.76 15.41 -2.20
N LYS A 9 11.25 16.35 -3.02
CA LYS A 9 10.99 16.32 -4.46
C LYS A 9 11.65 15.12 -5.12
N SER A 10 12.91 14.81 -4.80
CA SER A 10 13.58 13.61 -5.31
C SER A 10 12.88 12.32 -4.86
N LEU A 11 12.36 12.28 -3.62
CA LEU A 11 11.54 11.17 -3.15
C LEU A 11 10.28 10.99 -4.00
N LEU A 12 9.53 12.07 -4.26
CA LEU A 12 8.29 12.05 -5.03
C LEU A 12 8.49 11.85 -6.54
N LYS A 13 9.67 12.14 -7.05
CA LYS A 13 10.08 11.87 -8.45
C LYS A 13 10.73 10.49 -8.63
N ASN A 14 10.97 9.76 -7.54
CA ASN A 14 11.70 8.49 -7.53
C ASN A 14 13.16 8.63 -8.00
N GLU A 15 13.82 9.73 -7.64
CA GLU A 15 15.19 10.06 -8.02
C GLU A 15 16.22 9.75 -6.90
N ILE A 16 15.80 9.04 -5.84
CA ILE A 16 16.71 8.63 -4.77
C ILE A 16 17.35 7.29 -5.11
N SER A 17 18.59 7.31 -5.58
CA SER A 17 19.36 6.11 -5.94
C SER A 17 20.14 5.53 -4.77
N ASN A 18 20.50 6.36 -3.77
CA ASN A 18 21.32 5.96 -2.63
C ASN A 18 20.45 5.66 -1.39
N PRO A 19 20.44 4.42 -0.87
CA PRO A 19 19.67 4.03 0.31
C PRO A 19 20.00 4.83 1.57
N GLN A 20 21.25 5.28 1.71
CA GLN A 20 21.67 6.04 2.88
C GLN A 20 20.92 7.38 2.97
N ILE A 21 20.70 8.03 1.83
CA ILE A 21 19.95 9.30 1.76
C ILE A 21 18.52 9.10 2.28
N PHE A 22 17.88 7.98 1.91
CA PHE A 22 16.55 7.64 2.40
C PHE A 22 16.56 7.32 3.91
N ASN A 23 17.54 6.55 4.39
CA ASN A 23 17.66 6.22 5.81
C ASN A 23 17.92 7.45 6.68
N ASP A 24 18.72 8.39 6.19
CA ASP A 24 18.95 9.67 6.83
C ASP A 24 17.67 10.50 6.87
N PHE A 25 16.93 10.56 5.76
CA PHE A 25 15.64 11.23 5.71
C PHE A 25 14.64 10.59 6.69
N LYS A 26 14.50 9.27 6.69
CA LYS A 26 13.66 8.52 7.63
C LYS A 26 14.03 8.84 9.08
N THR A 27 15.31 8.83 9.41
CA THR A 27 15.80 9.15 10.76
C THR A 27 15.41 10.57 11.16
N GLN A 28 15.57 11.53 10.25
CA GLN A 28 15.18 12.92 10.48
C GLN A 28 13.66 13.06 10.67
N ILE A 29 12.85 12.36 9.90
CA ILE A 29 11.39 12.39 10.07
C ILE A 29 10.97 11.70 11.37
N ILE A 30 11.59 10.59 11.77
CA ILE A 30 11.32 9.96 13.08
C ILE A 30 11.66 10.92 14.24
N GLN A 31 12.79 11.63 14.16
CA GLN A 31 13.12 12.66 15.13
C GLN A 31 12.10 13.81 15.11
N LEU A 32 11.59 14.17 13.93
CA LEU A 32 10.53 15.17 13.79
C LEU A 32 9.20 14.70 14.41
N ILE A 33 8.82 13.43 14.25
CA ILE A 33 7.65 12.82 14.89
C ILE A 33 7.78 12.90 16.42
N LYS A 34 8.93 12.49 16.98
CA LYS A 34 9.21 12.63 18.42
C LYS A 34 9.15 14.10 18.87
N LYS A 35 9.64 15.02 18.04
CA LYS A 35 9.57 16.47 18.31
C LYS A 35 8.13 16.97 18.33
N VAL A 36 7.25 16.48 17.45
CA VAL A 36 5.82 16.82 17.43
C VAL A 36 5.13 16.32 18.70
N PHE A 37 5.34 15.06 19.09
CA PHE A 37 4.83 14.55 20.36
C PHE A 37 5.28 15.42 21.53
N ARG A 38 6.58 15.69 21.65
CA ARG A 38 7.13 16.51 22.75
C ARG A 38 6.58 17.93 22.78
N LYS A 39 6.43 18.59 21.63
CA LYS A 39 6.09 20.03 21.56
C LYS A 39 4.58 20.32 21.53
N VAL A 40 3.76 19.43 20.98
CA VAL A 40 2.34 19.70 20.72
C VAL A 40 1.42 18.87 21.62
N PHE A 41 1.72 17.59 21.80
CA PHE A 41 0.77 16.65 22.40
C PHE A 41 1.14 16.17 23.80
N GLY A 42 2.43 16.17 24.14
CA GLY A 42 2.96 15.65 25.39
C GLY A 42 3.19 14.14 25.41
N ARG A 43 3.83 13.68 26.49
CA ARG A 43 4.28 12.27 26.66
C ARG A 43 3.12 11.28 26.82
N ASP A 44 2.00 11.70 27.39
CA ASP A 44 0.88 10.76 27.63
C ASP A 44 0.14 10.39 26.35
N VAL A 45 0.11 11.31 25.38
CA VAL A 45 -0.36 11.02 24.03
C VAL A 45 0.60 10.06 23.32
N GLU A 46 1.92 10.27 23.39
CA GLU A 46 2.91 9.36 22.82
C GLU A 46 2.79 7.93 23.43
N LYS A 47 2.62 7.83 24.75
CA LYS A 47 2.33 6.55 25.43
C LYS A 47 1.06 5.88 24.90
N SER A 48 0.03 6.66 24.58
CA SER A 48 -1.20 6.13 24.01
C SER A 48 -0.94 5.52 22.63
N PHE A 49 -0.19 6.19 21.76
CA PHE A 49 0.22 5.61 20.48
C PHE A 49 1.02 4.32 20.68
N LYS A 50 1.99 4.31 21.60
CA LYS A 50 2.74 3.09 21.93
C LYS A 50 1.84 1.95 22.41
N LYS A 51 0.81 2.25 23.20
CA LYS A 51 -0.17 1.25 23.67
C LYS A 51 -1.01 0.67 22.52
N TYR A 52 -1.39 1.48 21.54
CA TYR A 52 -2.28 1.07 20.45
C TYR A 52 -1.54 0.43 19.25
N TYR A 53 -0.33 0.89 18.93
CA TYR A 53 0.46 0.43 17.78
C TYR A 53 1.65 -0.47 18.16
N GLY A 54 1.96 -0.59 19.46
CA GLY A 54 3.14 -1.31 19.93
C GLY A 54 4.43 -0.47 19.80
N ASP A 55 5.58 -1.15 19.92
CA ASP A 55 6.89 -0.51 19.89
C ASP A 55 7.23 0.12 18.53
N ASP A 56 6.57 -0.32 17.46
CA ASP A 56 6.79 0.15 16.08
C ASP A 56 5.96 1.38 15.68
N TYR A 57 5.22 2.00 16.61
CA TYR A 57 4.31 3.13 16.33
C TYR A 57 4.96 4.29 15.53
N LEU A 58 6.26 4.56 15.73
CA LEU A 58 6.99 5.58 14.98
C LEU A 58 7.14 5.22 13.50
N LYS A 59 7.32 3.93 13.19
CA LYS A 59 7.38 3.44 11.81
C LYS A 59 6.02 3.54 11.14
N ASP A 60 4.93 3.26 11.87
CA ASP A 60 3.57 3.37 11.35
C ASP A 60 3.21 4.83 11.02
N ILE A 61 3.52 5.77 11.93
CA ILE A 61 3.32 7.21 11.68
C ILE A 61 4.18 7.67 10.50
N PHE A 62 5.42 7.19 10.39
CA PHE A 62 6.28 7.48 9.24
C PHE A 62 5.69 6.93 7.93
N GLY A 63 5.11 5.73 7.94
CA GLY A 63 4.41 5.15 6.79
C GLY A 63 3.23 6.01 6.34
N GLU A 64 2.37 6.45 7.27
CA GLU A 64 1.27 7.35 6.92
C GLU A 64 1.78 8.71 6.44
N PHE A 65 2.88 9.22 7.00
CA PHE A 65 3.52 10.44 6.52
C PHE A 65 3.93 10.34 5.04
N LEU A 66 4.59 9.25 4.65
CA LEU A 66 4.92 8.99 3.25
C LEU A 66 3.67 8.93 2.37
N LEU A 67 2.63 8.23 2.83
CA LEU A 67 1.35 8.15 2.12
C LEU A 67 0.74 9.54 1.88
N ARG A 68 0.79 10.42 2.87
CA ARG A 68 0.27 11.80 2.74
C ARG A 68 1.07 12.64 1.73
N LEU A 69 2.38 12.45 1.66
CA LEU A 69 3.19 13.11 0.64
C LEU A 69 2.77 12.64 -0.75
N THR A 70 2.60 11.32 -0.94
CA THR A 70 2.22 10.75 -2.22
C THR A 70 0.79 11.14 -2.65
N GLN A 71 -0.18 11.17 -1.73
CA GLN A 71 -1.55 11.61 -2.01
C GLN A 71 -1.64 13.06 -2.49
N LYS A 72 -0.65 13.89 -2.15
CA LYS A 72 -0.58 15.31 -2.54
C LYS A 72 0.59 15.57 -3.50
N ARG A 73 1.04 14.54 -4.22
CA ARG A 73 2.27 14.58 -5.03
C ARG A 73 2.37 15.82 -5.90
N ASP A 74 1.40 16.05 -6.78
CA ASP A 74 1.46 17.15 -7.75
C ASP A 74 1.50 18.51 -7.06
N ASN A 75 0.68 18.68 -6.03
CA ASN A 75 0.67 19.90 -5.21
C ASN A 75 2.03 20.15 -4.54
N ILE A 76 2.68 19.10 -4.03
CA ILE A 76 3.97 19.21 -3.34
C ILE A 76 5.12 19.45 -4.33
N LEU A 77 5.07 18.83 -5.52
CA LEU A 77 6.07 19.05 -6.56
C LEU A 77 6.08 20.50 -7.06
N ASN A 78 4.90 21.14 -7.05
CA ASN A 78 4.70 22.54 -7.42
C ASN A 78 5.08 23.54 -6.31
N LEU A 79 5.40 23.10 -5.08
CA LEU A 79 5.86 24.01 -4.03
C LEU A 79 7.29 24.46 -4.31
N ASP A 80 7.54 25.77 -4.25
CA ASP A 80 8.89 26.32 -4.39
C ASP A 80 9.80 25.90 -3.23
N PHE A 81 9.23 25.73 -2.03
CA PHE A 81 9.99 25.46 -0.82
C PHE A 81 9.24 24.53 0.15
N ILE A 82 9.95 23.54 0.68
CA ILE A 82 9.45 22.55 1.66
C ILE A 82 10.35 22.59 2.88
N ASN A 83 9.87 23.22 3.94
CA ASN A 83 10.63 23.39 5.17
C ASN A 83 10.21 22.41 6.28
N GLU A 84 11.01 22.36 7.35
CA GLU A 84 10.70 21.52 8.52
C GLU A 84 9.30 21.78 9.09
N GLY A 85 8.85 23.05 9.13
CA GLY A 85 7.53 23.42 9.64
C GLY A 85 6.38 22.83 8.82
N TYR A 86 6.53 22.78 7.50
CA TYR A 86 5.57 22.14 6.60
C TYR A 86 5.42 20.65 6.91
N LEU A 87 6.56 19.93 7.05
CA LEU A 87 6.55 18.51 7.41
C LEU A 87 6.01 18.28 8.83
N PHE A 88 6.32 19.19 9.76
CA PHE A 88 5.82 19.16 11.13
C PHE A 88 4.29 19.23 11.17
N VAL A 89 3.67 20.11 10.38
CA VAL A 89 2.20 20.23 10.29
C VAL A 89 1.57 18.97 9.71
N ILE A 90 2.19 18.34 8.70
CA ILE A 90 1.70 17.06 8.15
C ILE A 90 1.67 15.99 9.25
N ILE A 91 2.77 15.85 10.00
CA ILE A 91 2.88 14.87 11.09
C ILE A 91 1.86 15.17 12.19
N GLN A 92 1.71 16.45 12.57
CA GLN A 92 0.73 16.88 13.56
C GLN A 92 -0.70 16.49 13.15
N ASN A 93 -1.06 16.69 11.88
CA ASN A 93 -2.38 16.32 11.35
C ASN A 93 -2.61 14.80 11.35
N ILE A 94 -1.57 14.00 11.09
CA ILE A 94 -1.63 12.53 11.20
C ILE A 94 -1.96 12.11 12.63
N ILE A 95 -1.24 12.65 13.61
CA ILE A 95 -1.46 12.35 15.03
C ILE A 95 -2.86 12.80 15.46
N TYR A 96 -3.27 14.01 15.09
CA TYR A 96 -4.61 14.55 15.40
C TYR A 96 -5.73 13.67 14.83
N ARG A 97 -5.57 13.16 13.61
CA ARG A 97 -6.54 12.28 12.96
C ARG A 97 -6.74 10.98 13.75
N HIS A 98 -5.66 10.36 14.21
CA HIS A 98 -5.74 9.13 15.01
C HIS A 98 -6.44 9.37 16.34
N LEU A 99 -6.08 10.44 17.03
CA LEU A 99 -6.74 10.85 18.28
C LEU A 99 -8.23 11.12 18.07
N SER A 100 -8.58 11.91 17.06
CA SER A 100 -9.97 12.25 16.74
C SER A 100 -10.81 11.04 16.35
N SER A 101 -10.17 10.02 15.76
CA SER A 101 -10.84 8.76 15.42
C SER A 101 -10.98 7.80 16.60
N ASN A 102 -10.49 8.15 17.80
CA ASN A 102 -10.29 7.23 18.93
C ASN A 102 -9.55 5.96 18.51
N PHE A 103 -8.53 6.12 17.65
CA PHE A 103 -7.76 5.03 17.09
C PHE A 103 -8.61 3.98 16.34
N LYS A 104 -9.86 4.28 15.96
CA LYS A 104 -10.73 3.34 15.23
C LYS A 104 -10.22 3.07 13.80
N LEU A 105 -9.40 3.95 13.24
CA LEU A 105 -8.70 3.72 11.97
C LEU A 105 -7.75 2.52 12.03
N ILE A 106 -7.30 2.12 13.23
CA ILE A 106 -6.46 0.93 13.46
C ILE A 106 -7.21 -0.37 13.15
N LYS A 107 -8.52 -0.44 13.42
CA LYS A 107 -9.29 -1.68 13.18
C LYS A 107 -9.43 -2.04 11.70
N LYS A 108 -9.09 -1.14 10.76
CA LYS A 108 -9.17 -1.35 9.31
C LYS A 108 -7.82 -1.44 8.60
N GLN A 109 -6.73 -1.03 9.24
CA GLN A 109 -5.39 -1.10 8.64
C GLN A 109 -4.57 -2.09 9.46
N LYS A 110 -4.23 -3.24 8.85
CA LYS A 110 -3.29 -4.18 9.47
C LYS A 110 -1.99 -3.43 9.78
N PRO A 111 -1.36 -3.68 10.95
CA PRO A 111 -0.03 -3.14 11.24
C PRO A 111 0.88 -3.44 10.06
N ILE A 112 1.61 -2.44 9.59
CA ILE A 112 2.56 -2.60 8.49
C ILE A 112 3.55 -3.73 8.82
N ALA A 113 3.92 -3.86 10.11
CA ALA A 113 4.73 -4.97 10.64
C ALA A 113 4.13 -6.38 10.43
N GLU A 114 2.79 -6.55 10.46
CA GLU A 114 2.15 -7.86 10.23
C GLU A 114 2.12 -8.26 8.74
N VAL A 115 2.25 -7.29 7.83
CA VAL A 115 2.45 -7.56 6.41
C VAL A 115 3.88 -8.09 6.17
N PHE A 116 4.83 -7.74 7.05
CA PHE A 116 6.24 -8.11 6.93
C PHE A 116 6.65 -9.39 7.69
N SER A 117 5.87 -9.87 8.65
CA SER A 117 6.24 -11.02 9.50
C SER A 117 5.88 -12.41 8.95
N LYS A 118 5.18 -12.51 7.81
CA LYS A 118 4.80 -13.82 7.22
C LYS A 118 5.88 -14.52 6.40
N LYS A 119 7.13 -14.06 6.43
CA LYS A 119 8.27 -14.80 5.87
C LYS A 119 9.34 -15.01 6.94
N LYS A 120 9.28 -16.18 7.58
CA LYS A 120 10.38 -17.14 7.83
C LYS A 120 10.19 -17.87 9.17
N GLU A 121 9.60 -19.06 9.10
CA GLU A 121 10.19 -20.20 9.80
C GLU A 121 11.27 -20.75 8.88
N ASN A 122 12.53 -20.45 9.20
CA ASN A 122 13.69 -21.34 9.14
C ASN A 122 15.00 -20.54 9.27
N SER A 123 15.70 -20.86 10.36
CA SER A 123 17.15 -20.81 10.63
C SER A 123 17.98 -19.61 10.12
N VAL A 124 18.46 -18.86 11.12
CA VAL A 124 19.80 -18.26 11.29
C VAL A 124 20.75 -18.35 10.08
N ASN A 125 21.00 -17.18 9.47
CA ASN A 125 22.35 -16.67 9.22
C ASN A 125 22.23 -15.16 8.92
N GLU A 126 22.91 -14.35 9.73
CA GLU A 126 23.08 -12.92 9.53
C GLU A 126 23.87 -12.68 8.24
N VAL A 127 23.17 -12.33 7.18
CA VAL A 127 23.76 -11.72 5.99
C VAL A 127 23.13 -10.34 5.85
N SER A 128 23.98 -9.33 5.94
CA SER A 128 23.72 -7.93 5.58
C SER A 128 23.03 -7.89 4.21
N ALA A 129 21.70 -7.83 4.21
CA ALA A 129 20.93 -7.68 3.00
C ALA A 129 20.93 -6.19 2.63
N GLU A 130 21.82 -5.83 1.72
CA GLU A 130 21.67 -4.64 0.88
C GLU A 130 20.22 -4.59 0.37
N ILE A 131 19.49 -3.56 0.76
CA ILE A 131 18.09 -3.37 0.35
C ILE A 131 18.14 -2.63 -0.99
N PRO A 132 17.75 -3.25 -2.11
CA PRO A 132 17.84 -2.61 -3.42
C PRO A 132 16.87 -1.42 -3.51
N SER A 133 17.22 -0.43 -4.32
CA SER A 133 16.44 0.80 -4.59
C SER A 133 15.00 0.57 -5.08
N THR A 134 14.64 -0.66 -5.45
CA THR A 134 13.26 -1.09 -5.72
C THR A 134 12.38 -1.13 -4.47
N TYR A 135 12.93 -1.20 -3.26
CA TYR A 135 12.14 -1.41 -2.03
C TYR A 135 11.17 -0.27 -1.70
N PHE A 136 11.51 0.99 -2.01
CA PHE A 136 10.60 2.14 -1.79
C PHE A 136 9.47 2.17 -2.83
N VAL A 137 9.79 1.89 -4.09
CA VAL A 137 8.82 1.73 -5.19
C VAL A 137 7.91 0.54 -4.90
N ASP A 138 8.45 -0.60 -4.47
CA ASP A 138 7.70 -1.79 -4.10
C ASP A 138 6.86 -1.53 -2.85
N CYS A 139 7.33 -0.79 -1.84
CA CYS A 139 6.53 -0.49 -0.66
C CYS A 139 5.33 0.42 -0.98
N LEU A 140 5.53 1.48 -1.77
CA LEU A 140 4.45 2.37 -2.21
C LEU A 140 3.50 1.70 -3.20
N LYS A 141 4.04 0.92 -4.14
CA LYS A 141 3.24 0.10 -5.06
C LYS A 141 2.45 -0.95 -4.29
N ASN A 142 3.07 -1.68 -3.35
CA ASN A 142 2.39 -2.70 -2.54
C ASN A 142 1.28 -2.12 -1.66
N LEU A 143 1.44 -0.91 -1.11
CA LEU A 143 0.37 -0.25 -0.34
C LEU A 143 -0.80 0.17 -1.25
N ARG A 144 -0.50 0.80 -2.40
CA ARG A 144 -1.51 1.13 -3.41
C ARG A 144 -2.20 -0.12 -3.95
N TYR A 145 -1.45 -1.19 -4.18
CA TYR A 145 -1.98 -2.49 -4.62
C TYR A 145 -2.80 -3.18 -3.55
N LEU A 146 -2.45 -3.07 -2.28
CA LEU A 146 -3.27 -3.62 -1.19
C LEU A 146 -4.62 -2.92 -1.13
N GLU A 147 -4.65 -1.59 -1.18
CA GLU A 147 -5.90 -0.83 -1.19
C GLU A 147 -6.74 -1.13 -2.44
N LEU A 148 -6.12 -1.13 -3.63
CA LEU A 148 -6.78 -1.48 -4.87
C LEU A 148 -7.28 -2.92 -4.87
N TYR A 149 -6.52 -3.87 -4.34
CA TYR A 149 -6.88 -5.29 -4.25
C TYR A 149 -8.03 -5.52 -3.27
N GLU A 150 -8.04 -4.83 -2.13
CA GLU A 150 -9.15 -4.89 -1.18
C GLU A 150 -10.44 -4.32 -1.77
N ASP A 151 -10.36 -3.16 -2.43
CA ASP A 151 -11.52 -2.55 -3.06
C ASP A 151 -12.01 -3.37 -4.27
N PHE A 152 -11.09 -3.95 -5.02
CA PHE A 152 -11.39 -4.93 -6.05
C PHE A 152 -12.15 -6.13 -5.49
N LEU A 153 -11.68 -6.74 -4.40
CA LEU A 153 -12.35 -7.87 -3.75
C LEU A 153 -13.74 -7.53 -3.20
N LYS A 154 -13.94 -6.32 -2.66
CA LYS A 154 -15.23 -5.85 -2.13
C LYS A 154 -16.27 -5.66 -3.23
N ARG A 155 -15.85 -5.26 -4.44
CA ARG A 155 -16.75 -4.97 -5.57
C ARG A 155 -17.18 -6.21 -6.33
N LEU A 156 -16.39 -7.28 -6.28
CA LEU A 156 -16.73 -8.54 -6.92
C LEU A 156 -17.67 -9.38 -6.05
N LYS A 157 -18.82 -9.75 -6.62
CA LYS A 157 -19.67 -10.80 -6.02
C LYS A 157 -18.98 -12.15 -6.16
N GLU A 158 -19.31 -13.13 -5.31
CA GLU A 158 -18.73 -14.48 -5.41
C GLU A 158 -18.86 -15.11 -6.80
N LYS A 159 -20.03 -14.94 -7.44
CA LYS A 159 -20.26 -15.37 -8.83
C LYS A 159 -19.41 -14.64 -9.86
N ASP A 160 -19.00 -13.40 -9.58
CA ASP A 160 -18.09 -12.63 -10.44
C ASP A 160 -16.64 -13.11 -10.25
N LYS A 161 -16.25 -13.43 -9.00
CA LYS A 161 -14.93 -13.99 -8.65
C LYS A 161 -14.68 -15.34 -9.32
N GLU A 162 -15.67 -16.24 -9.30
CA GLU A 162 -15.65 -17.51 -10.03
C GLU A 162 -15.29 -17.31 -11.50
N VAL A 163 -16.11 -16.52 -12.22
CA VAL A 163 -15.91 -16.29 -13.65
C VAL A 163 -14.57 -15.64 -13.94
N LEU A 164 -14.14 -14.70 -13.11
CA LEU A 164 -12.82 -14.10 -13.24
C LEU A 164 -11.71 -15.16 -13.14
N CYS A 165 -11.79 -16.09 -12.19
CA CYS A 165 -10.80 -17.16 -12.06
C CYS A 165 -10.70 -18.00 -13.34
N TYR A 166 -11.83 -18.39 -13.95
CA TYR A 166 -11.81 -19.14 -15.22
C TYR A 166 -10.99 -18.43 -16.30
N TYR A 167 -11.25 -17.13 -16.52
CA TYR A 167 -10.57 -16.36 -17.56
C TYR A 167 -9.12 -16.02 -17.20
N LEU A 168 -8.81 -15.79 -15.92
CA LEU A 168 -7.42 -15.59 -15.48
C LEU A 168 -6.58 -16.86 -15.61
N GLY A 169 -7.13 -18.03 -15.28
CA GLY A 169 -6.47 -19.31 -15.51
C GLY A 169 -6.14 -19.51 -16.99
N LYS A 170 -7.12 -19.21 -17.86
CA LYS A 170 -6.91 -19.29 -19.32
C LYS A 170 -5.84 -18.32 -19.82
N TYR A 171 -5.82 -17.09 -19.28
CA TYR A 171 -4.89 -16.04 -19.73
C TYR A 171 -3.47 -16.20 -19.20
N PHE A 172 -3.31 -16.48 -17.90
CA PHE A 172 -2.00 -16.52 -17.23
C PHE A 172 -1.37 -17.92 -17.22
N LEU A 173 -2.19 -18.98 -17.18
CA LEU A 173 -1.71 -20.36 -17.02
C LEU A 173 -1.89 -21.19 -18.29
N ASN A 174 -2.56 -20.67 -19.32
CA ASN A 174 -3.02 -21.44 -20.49
C ASN A 174 -3.81 -22.71 -20.10
N LYS A 175 -4.50 -22.67 -18.96
CA LYS A 175 -5.26 -23.80 -18.41
C LYS A 175 -6.68 -23.38 -18.06
N GLU A 176 -7.62 -24.31 -18.22
CA GLU A 176 -8.99 -24.11 -17.77
C GLU A 176 -9.12 -24.51 -16.30
N LEU A 177 -9.35 -23.52 -15.43
CA LEU A 177 -9.74 -23.80 -14.06
C LEU A 177 -11.14 -24.41 -14.05
N ILE A 178 -11.29 -25.53 -13.34
CA ILE A 178 -12.55 -26.26 -13.30
C ILE A 178 -13.50 -25.52 -12.34
N ILE A 179 -14.55 -24.92 -12.89
CA ILE A 179 -15.64 -24.33 -12.10
C ILE A 179 -16.83 -25.26 -12.17
N GLU A 180 -17.08 -25.96 -11.07
CA GLU A 180 -18.20 -26.89 -10.95
C GLU A 180 -19.54 -26.14 -11.11
N ASN A 181 -20.51 -26.77 -11.79
CA ASN A 181 -21.89 -26.27 -11.95
C ASN A 181 -22.11 -25.04 -12.85
N LEU A 182 -21.23 -24.76 -13.81
CA LEU A 182 -21.39 -23.65 -14.76
C LEU A 182 -21.23 -24.10 -16.22
N SER A 183 -22.26 -23.89 -17.04
CA SER A 183 -22.18 -24.10 -18.48
C SER A 183 -21.33 -23.01 -19.16
N GLN A 184 -20.69 -23.34 -20.28
CA GLN A 184 -19.89 -22.37 -21.04
C GLN A 184 -20.70 -21.14 -21.49
N SER A 185 -21.98 -21.31 -21.84
CA SER A 185 -22.85 -20.20 -22.23
C SER A 185 -23.15 -19.25 -21.05
N ALA A 186 -23.29 -19.80 -19.84
CA ALA A 186 -23.47 -19.02 -18.63
C ALA A 186 -22.17 -18.31 -18.21
N LEU A 187 -21.02 -18.96 -18.35
CA LEU A 187 -19.69 -18.36 -18.15
C LEU A 187 -19.48 -17.15 -19.05
N TYR A 188 -19.73 -17.32 -20.35
CA TYR A 188 -19.58 -16.24 -21.33
C TYR A 188 -20.47 -15.03 -21.02
N LYS A 189 -21.78 -15.25 -20.78
CA LYS A 189 -22.71 -14.15 -20.44
C LYS A 189 -22.32 -13.41 -19.17
N ARG A 190 -21.79 -14.13 -18.17
CA ARG A 190 -21.30 -13.51 -16.92
C ARG A 190 -20.01 -12.75 -17.15
N TRP A 191 -19.13 -13.26 -18.01
CA TRP A 191 -17.88 -12.58 -18.37
C TRP A 191 -18.10 -11.25 -19.07
N GLU A 192 -19.02 -11.17 -20.03
CA GLU A 192 -19.35 -9.91 -20.71
C GLU A 192 -19.84 -8.84 -19.72
N ARG A 193 -20.69 -9.24 -18.76
CA ARG A 193 -21.17 -8.34 -17.70
C ARG A 193 -20.06 -7.92 -16.75
N LEU A 194 -19.17 -8.86 -16.40
CA LEU A 194 -18.03 -8.59 -15.53
C LEU A 194 -17.04 -7.64 -16.21
N LYS A 195 -16.72 -7.84 -17.49
CA LYS A 195 -15.87 -6.94 -18.26
C LYS A 195 -16.37 -5.50 -18.20
N LYS A 196 -17.68 -5.29 -18.40
CA LYS A 196 -18.28 -3.95 -18.28
C LYS A 196 -18.08 -3.35 -16.88
N LYS A 197 -18.34 -4.12 -15.82
CA LYS A 197 -18.13 -3.66 -14.44
C LYS A 197 -16.67 -3.32 -14.13
N LEU A 198 -15.74 -4.16 -14.59
CA LEU A 198 -14.30 -3.92 -14.41
C LEU A 198 -13.88 -2.66 -15.17
N TYR A 199 -14.34 -2.52 -16.41
CA TYR A 199 -14.08 -1.34 -17.22
C TYR A 199 -14.59 -0.07 -16.54
N ASP A 200 -15.85 -0.04 -16.10
CA ASP A 200 -16.43 1.11 -15.39
C ASP A 200 -15.70 1.44 -14.08
N TYR A 201 -15.14 0.43 -13.40
CA TYR A 201 -14.35 0.62 -12.17
C TYR A 201 -12.96 1.19 -12.44
N TYR A 202 -12.33 0.81 -13.55
CA TYR A 202 -10.95 1.18 -13.85
C TYR A 202 -10.81 2.41 -14.75
N ILE A 203 -11.84 2.80 -15.51
CA ILE A 203 -11.85 4.06 -16.28
C ILE A 203 -11.48 5.28 -15.41
N PRO A 204 -12.05 5.48 -14.21
CA PRO A 204 -11.69 6.63 -13.37
C PRO A 204 -10.26 6.57 -12.82
N LEU A 205 -9.59 5.42 -12.96
CA LEU A 205 -8.24 5.13 -12.48
C LEU A 205 -7.23 5.08 -13.63
N ALA A 206 -7.66 5.40 -14.86
CA ALA A 206 -6.88 5.24 -16.09
C ALA A 206 -5.80 6.32 -16.23
N ASP A 207 -4.73 6.14 -15.46
CA ASP A 207 -3.45 6.82 -15.63
C ASP A 207 -2.48 5.94 -16.46
N LYS A 208 -1.31 6.48 -16.83
CA LYS A 208 -0.30 5.81 -17.68
C LYS A 208 0.15 4.43 -17.16
N ASP A 209 0.01 4.14 -15.86
CA ASP A 209 0.48 2.90 -15.22
C ASP A 209 -0.64 1.88 -14.92
N LEU A 210 -1.91 2.17 -15.28
CA LEU A 210 -3.06 1.35 -14.92
C LEU A 210 -2.95 -0.11 -15.38
N PHE A 211 -2.41 -0.36 -16.57
CA PHE A 211 -2.30 -1.73 -17.10
C PHE A 211 -1.35 -2.61 -16.29
N GLU A 212 -0.21 -2.05 -15.84
CA GLU A 212 0.75 -2.78 -15.02
C GLU A 212 0.17 -3.01 -13.61
N ASP A 213 -0.53 -2.01 -13.08
CA ASP A 213 -1.21 -2.09 -11.79
C ASP A 213 -2.29 -3.20 -11.79
N LEU A 214 -3.07 -3.27 -12.87
CA LEU A 214 -4.11 -4.28 -13.07
C LEU A 214 -3.55 -5.70 -13.18
N LYS A 215 -2.45 -5.85 -13.88
CA LYS A 215 -1.79 -7.14 -14.04
C LYS A 215 -1.37 -7.70 -12.69
N ILE A 216 -0.77 -6.88 -11.83
CA ILE A 216 -0.34 -7.28 -10.48
C ILE A 216 -1.55 -7.63 -9.60
N ILE A 217 -2.65 -6.87 -9.69
CA ILE A 217 -3.91 -7.19 -8.98
C ILE A 217 -4.46 -8.55 -9.43
N PHE A 218 -4.45 -8.83 -10.72
CA PHE A 218 -4.94 -10.09 -11.27
C PHE A 218 -4.04 -11.28 -10.94
N GLU A 219 -2.72 -11.13 -11.00
CA GLU A 219 -1.76 -12.16 -10.58
C GLU A 219 -1.92 -12.47 -9.08
N LYS A 220 -2.07 -11.43 -8.25
CA LYS A 220 -2.34 -11.59 -6.83
C LYS A 220 -3.69 -12.26 -6.59
N PHE A 221 -4.75 -11.89 -7.32
CA PHE A 221 -6.05 -12.55 -7.20
C PHE A 221 -6.00 -14.02 -7.60
N LEU A 222 -5.29 -14.34 -8.68
CA LEU A 222 -5.08 -15.72 -9.13
C LEU A 222 -4.40 -16.55 -8.03
N SER A 223 -3.33 -16.04 -7.44
CA SER A 223 -2.59 -16.73 -6.37
C SER A 223 -3.36 -16.81 -5.05
N ASP A 224 -3.92 -15.69 -4.60
CA ASP A 224 -4.51 -15.60 -3.26
C ASP A 224 -5.93 -16.16 -3.17
N TYR A 225 -6.66 -16.21 -4.28
CA TYR A 225 -8.06 -16.62 -4.33
C TYR A 225 -8.26 -17.85 -5.24
N CYS A 226 -7.93 -17.75 -6.53
CA CYS A 226 -8.31 -18.77 -7.51
C CYS A 226 -7.62 -20.12 -7.28
N LEU A 227 -6.29 -20.13 -7.15
CA LEU A 227 -5.50 -21.36 -6.98
C LEU A 227 -5.69 -22.03 -5.61
N LYS A 228 -6.23 -21.31 -4.62
CA LYS A 228 -6.61 -21.90 -3.33
C LYS A 228 -7.96 -22.62 -3.37
N ARG A 229 -8.76 -22.41 -4.43
CA ARG A 229 -10.18 -22.80 -4.47
C ARG A 229 -10.55 -23.67 -5.66
N TYR A 230 -9.81 -23.58 -6.76
CA TYR A 230 -10.08 -24.32 -7.98
C TYR A 230 -8.84 -25.06 -8.45
N SER A 231 -9.03 -26.32 -8.83
CA SER A 231 -8.02 -27.14 -9.50
C SER A 231 -8.01 -26.83 -11.00
N TYR A 232 -6.85 -26.99 -11.63
CA TYR A 232 -6.70 -26.93 -13.08
C TYR A 232 -6.68 -28.33 -13.68
N LYS A 233 -7.14 -28.46 -14.92
CA LYS A 233 -6.82 -29.60 -15.79
C LYS A 233 -5.46 -29.40 -16.45
#